data_AF-A0A6B3HVW0-F1
#
_entry.id   AF-A0A6B3HVW0-F1
#
_cell.length_a   1.000
_cell.length_b   1.000
_cell.length_c   1.000
_cell.angle_alpha   90.00
_cell.angle_beta   90.00
_cell.angle_gamma   90.00
#
_symmetry.space_group_name_H-M   'P 1'
#
loop_
_entity.id
_entity.type
_entity.pdbx_description
1 polymer ?
#
loop_
_entity_poly.entity_id
_entity_poly.type
_entity_poly.pdbx_seq_one_letter_code
_entity_poly.pdbx_strand_id
1 'polypeptide(L)'
;AGRREDAAAAHAYAGNGYLAVRVPAAGAGFRPPGGGGPGEKTGWPLFTPRYDGAFVSGLYARGPENTAGRQAVAALPNWTGLDLTAGGETYGPTSRVTGYRQTLLLRCGLVRTALTWTAADGRRTDLVYEVLADRNAPHGAAVRLRITPHWSGTATVTDRIDGRAARRMAQTGGGARPGAPGAMAVAFRTDGT
;
A
#
# COMPACT_ATOMS: atom_id res chain seq x y z
N ALA A 1 -12.94 15.75 17.39
CA ALA A 1 -12.09 15.29 16.28
C ALA A 1 -12.13 13.77 16.26
N GLY A 2 -12.74 13.15 15.24
CA GLY A 2 -12.79 11.68 15.13
C GLY A 2 -11.43 11.14 14.73
N ARG A 3 -10.96 10.06 15.37
CA ARG A 3 -9.71 9.40 15.01
C ARG A 3 -9.97 8.57 13.74
N ARG A 4 -9.06 8.59 12.77
CA ARG A 4 -9.19 7.86 11.47
C ARG A 4 -9.49 6.36 11.63
N GLU A 5 -9.10 5.81 12.78
CA GLU A 5 -9.21 4.39 13.14
C GLU A 5 -10.68 3.91 13.21
N ASP A 6 -11.63 4.77 13.60
CA ASP A 6 -13.04 4.38 13.78
C ASP A 6 -13.77 4.13 12.43
N ALA A 7 -13.23 4.65 11.32
CA ALA A 7 -13.79 4.47 9.97
C ALA A 7 -13.19 3.28 9.18
N ALA A 8 -12.21 2.57 9.77
CA ALA A 8 -11.33 1.64 9.06
C ALA A 8 -11.78 0.16 9.12
N ALA A 9 -13.06 -0.13 9.38
CA ALA A 9 -13.56 -1.49 9.53
C ALA A 9 -13.48 -2.34 8.23
N ALA A 10 -13.31 -1.72 7.06
CA ALA A 10 -13.12 -2.41 5.79
C ALA A 10 -11.94 -1.81 5.01
N HIS A 11 -10.88 -2.60 4.79
CA HIS A 11 -9.79 -2.21 3.92
C HIS A 11 -10.21 -2.33 2.45
N ALA A 12 -10.22 -1.21 1.73
CA ALA A 12 -10.52 -1.17 0.30
C ALA A 12 -9.50 -1.99 -0.52
N TYR A 13 -9.90 -2.37 -1.72
CA TYR A 13 -9.10 -3.22 -2.60
C TYR A 13 -9.17 -2.73 -4.04
N ALA A 14 -8.02 -2.75 -4.72
CA ALA A 14 -7.93 -2.54 -6.16
C ALA A 14 -7.31 -3.79 -6.80
N GLY A 15 -7.87 -4.26 -7.92
CA GLY A 15 -7.37 -5.44 -8.61
C GLY A 15 -7.99 -5.65 -9.98
N ASN A 16 -7.26 -6.33 -10.86
CA ASN A 16 -7.66 -6.61 -12.24
C ASN A 16 -7.77 -8.12 -12.56
N GLY A 17 -7.71 -8.98 -11.53
CA GLY A 17 -7.69 -10.45 -11.66
C GLY A 17 -6.29 -11.05 -11.81
N TYR A 18 -5.30 -10.24 -12.22
CA TYR A 18 -3.89 -10.63 -12.25
C TYR A 18 -3.10 -9.94 -11.13
N LEU A 19 -3.03 -8.61 -11.10
CA LEU A 19 -2.44 -7.80 -10.02
C LEU A 19 -3.51 -7.27 -9.08
N ALA A 20 -3.14 -7.14 -7.80
CA ALA A 20 -4.01 -6.52 -6.82
C ALA A 20 -3.29 -5.98 -5.57
N VAL A 21 -3.96 -5.08 -4.83
CA VAL A 21 -3.45 -4.49 -3.59
C VAL A 21 -4.58 -4.10 -2.63
N ARG A 22 -4.37 -4.36 -1.33
CA ARG A 22 -5.17 -3.74 -0.26
C ARG A 22 -4.73 -2.29 -0.06
N VAL A 23 -5.69 -1.38 -0.11
CA VAL A 23 -5.45 0.05 0.08
C VAL A 23 -5.74 0.39 1.55
N PRO A 24 -4.73 0.81 2.33
CA PRO A 24 -4.93 1.14 3.74
C PRO A 24 -5.80 2.38 3.88
N ALA A 25 -6.29 2.64 5.10
CA ALA A 25 -6.98 3.89 5.41
C ALA A 25 -6.14 5.10 4.98
N ALA A 26 -4.81 5.04 5.14
CA ALA A 26 -3.83 6.04 4.68
C ALA A 26 -3.96 6.47 3.20
N GLY A 27 -4.60 5.65 2.37
CA GLY A 27 -4.86 5.89 0.96
C GLY A 27 -3.85 5.25 0.01
N ALA A 28 -2.66 4.94 0.50
CA ALA A 28 -1.58 4.28 -0.21
C ALA A 28 -0.53 3.76 0.79
N GLY A 29 0.43 2.98 0.29
CA GLY A 29 1.57 2.46 1.05
C GLY A 29 1.28 1.18 1.83
N PHE A 30 2.29 0.71 2.55
CA PHE A 30 2.20 -0.48 3.38
C PHE A 30 1.73 -0.13 4.81
N ARG A 31 0.73 -0.85 5.30
CA ARG A 31 0.36 -0.83 6.72
C ARG A 31 0.86 -2.13 7.37
N PRO A 32 1.77 -2.05 8.36
CA PRO A 32 2.23 -3.24 9.07
C PRO A 32 1.09 -3.88 9.88
N PRO A 33 1.19 -5.19 10.16
CA PRO A 33 0.25 -5.85 11.06
C PRO A 33 0.13 -5.15 12.41
N GLY A 34 -1.07 -5.21 13.02
CA GLY A 34 -1.33 -4.64 14.35
C GLY A 34 -1.66 -3.14 14.37
N GLY A 35 -1.51 -2.41 13.26
CA GLY A 35 -1.85 -0.99 13.17
C GLY A 35 -3.35 -0.69 13.02
N GLY A 36 -4.24 -1.46 13.64
CA GLY A 36 -5.70 -1.29 13.51
C GLY A 36 -6.55 -2.04 14.53
N GLY A 37 -5.97 -2.45 15.65
CA GLY A 37 -6.65 -3.26 16.68
C GLY A 37 -5.98 -4.63 16.91
N PRO A 38 -6.35 -5.32 17.99
CA PRO A 38 -5.61 -6.48 18.49
C PRO A 38 -5.68 -7.67 17.54
N GLY A 39 -4.50 -8.19 17.16
CA GLY A 39 -4.25 -9.62 16.98
C GLY A 39 -4.99 -10.39 15.88
N GLU A 40 -5.74 -9.74 14.99
CA GLU A 40 -6.50 -10.47 13.97
C GLU A 40 -5.57 -11.24 13.03
N LYS A 41 -5.64 -12.57 13.09
CA LYS A 41 -4.90 -13.49 12.22
C LYS A 41 -5.69 -13.81 10.96
N THR A 42 -5.01 -14.08 9.86
CA THR A 42 -5.60 -14.72 8.67
C THR A 42 -6.17 -16.08 9.06
N GLY A 43 -7.17 -16.57 8.33
CA GLY A 43 -7.72 -17.90 8.58
C GLY A 43 -6.75 -19.04 8.23
N TRP A 44 -7.28 -20.27 8.29
CA TRP A 44 -6.60 -21.46 7.79
C TRP A 44 -6.15 -21.24 6.33
N PRO A 45 -4.96 -21.70 5.90
CA PRO A 45 -3.98 -22.47 6.67
C PRO A 45 -2.90 -21.60 7.35
N LEU A 46 -2.90 -20.29 7.14
CA LEU A 46 -1.72 -19.45 7.44
C LEU A 46 -1.67 -18.94 8.88
N PHE A 47 -2.80 -18.55 9.48
CA PHE A 47 -2.85 -18.02 10.87
C PHE A 47 -1.84 -16.88 11.17
N THR A 48 -1.41 -16.14 10.15
CA THR A 48 -0.47 -15.01 10.27
C THR A 48 -1.19 -13.71 10.60
N PRO A 49 -0.55 -12.72 11.25
CA PRO A 49 -1.16 -11.40 11.43
C PRO A 49 -1.69 -10.81 10.10
N ARG A 50 -2.89 -10.24 10.12
CA ARG A 50 -3.45 -9.55 8.95
C ARG A 50 -2.57 -8.36 8.54
N TYR A 51 -2.46 -8.14 7.23
CA TYR A 51 -1.70 -7.04 6.65
C TYR A 51 -2.32 -6.59 5.31
N ASP A 52 -2.00 -5.37 4.91
CA ASP A 52 -2.43 -4.81 3.63
C ASP A 52 -1.41 -5.20 2.54
N GLY A 53 -1.60 -6.40 2.00
CA GLY A 53 -0.71 -7.01 1.00
C GLY A 53 -1.03 -6.64 -0.45
N ALA A 54 -0.01 -6.75 -1.30
CA ALA A 54 -0.11 -6.78 -2.75
C ALA A 54 0.10 -8.21 -3.27
N PHE A 55 -0.65 -8.59 -4.30
CA PHE A 55 -0.69 -9.97 -4.79
C PHE A 55 -0.67 -10.00 -6.31
N VAL A 56 -0.17 -11.11 -6.83
CA VAL A 56 -0.30 -11.46 -8.25
C VAL A 56 -0.81 -12.89 -8.37
N SER A 57 -1.68 -13.12 -9.35
CA SER A 57 -2.21 -14.45 -9.64
C SER A 57 -1.09 -15.42 -10.05
N GLY A 58 -1.19 -16.68 -9.61
CA GLY A 58 -0.23 -17.72 -9.94
C GLY A 58 1.09 -17.68 -9.15
N LEU A 59 1.33 -16.66 -8.31
CA LEU A 59 2.55 -16.59 -7.51
C LEU A 59 2.36 -17.25 -6.14
N TYR A 60 2.98 -18.40 -5.98
CA TYR A 60 2.98 -19.19 -4.76
C TYR A 60 4.41 -19.47 -4.32
N ALA A 61 4.55 -19.79 -3.03
CA ALA A 61 5.81 -20.17 -2.42
C ALA A 61 5.55 -21.30 -1.43
N ARG A 62 6.59 -21.96 -0.94
CA ARG A 62 6.46 -22.91 0.17
C ARG A 62 5.78 -22.22 1.35
N GLY A 63 4.71 -22.84 1.84
CA GLY A 63 3.99 -22.36 3.01
C GLY A 63 4.82 -22.55 4.28
N PRO A 64 4.51 -21.81 5.35
CA PRO A 64 5.13 -22.04 6.66
C PRO A 64 4.86 -23.46 7.16
N GLU A 65 5.62 -23.93 8.15
CA GLU A 65 5.59 -25.32 8.64
C GLU A 65 4.17 -25.81 8.97
N ASN A 66 3.33 -24.95 9.54
CA ASN A 66 1.94 -25.23 9.90
C ASN A 66 0.99 -25.48 8.71
N THR A 67 1.47 -25.35 7.47
CA THR A 67 0.73 -25.70 6.25
C THR A 67 0.91 -27.16 5.84
N ALA A 68 1.73 -27.93 6.58
CA ALA A 68 2.06 -29.33 6.30
C ALA A 68 2.58 -29.53 4.86
N GLY A 69 3.58 -28.75 4.48
CA GLY A 69 4.26 -28.83 3.19
C GLY A 69 3.49 -28.25 1.99
N ARG A 70 2.33 -27.63 2.21
CA ARG A 70 1.55 -27.01 1.13
C ARG A 70 2.15 -25.68 0.69
N GLN A 71 1.88 -25.30 -0.55
CA GLN A 71 2.18 -23.97 -1.04
C GLN A 71 1.16 -22.94 -0.55
N ALA A 72 1.59 -21.70 -0.38
CA ALA A 72 0.74 -20.58 -0.01
C ALA A 72 1.00 -19.40 -0.94
N VAL A 73 -0.03 -18.58 -1.16
CA VAL A 73 0.06 -17.38 -2.01
C VAL A 73 1.20 -16.48 -1.53
N ALA A 74 2.09 -16.06 -2.44
CA ALA A 74 3.17 -15.13 -2.12
C ALA A 74 2.64 -13.68 -2.10
N ALA A 75 3.19 -12.80 -1.26
CA ALA A 75 2.80 -11.38 -1.29
C ALA A 75 3.96 -10.54 -1.82
N LEU A 76 3.66 -9.70 -2.80
CA LEU A 76 4.60 -8.75 -3.38
C LEU A 76 4.96 -7.67 -2.34
N PRO A 77 6.10 -6.97 -2.52
CA PRO A 77 6.28 -5.65 -1.93
C PRO A 77 5.09 -4.75 -2.25
N ASN A 78 4.82 -3.78 -1.36
CA ASN A 78 3.78 -2.81 -1.63
C ASN A 78 4.28 -1.81 -2.67
N TRP A 79 3.55 -1.67 -3.77
CA TRP A 79 3.91 -0.83 -4.91
C TRP A 79 3.20 0.53 -4.93
N THR A 80 2.34 0.81 -3.93
CA THR A 80 1.52 2.04 -3.92
C THR A 80 2.18 3.20 -3.17
N GLY A 81 3.36 3.01 -2.57
CA GLY A 81 3.97 4.01 -1.69
C GLY A 81 4.28 5.31 -2.41
N LEU A 82 3.62 6.40 -1.99
CA LEU A 82 3.96 7.79 -2.31
C LEU A 82 3.94 8.58 -1.00
N ASP A 83 5.12 8.70 -0.39
CA ASP A 83 5.28 9.31 0.93
C ASP A 83 5.51 10.81 0.80
N LEU A 84 4.59 11.60 1.35
CA LEU A 84 4.71 13.04 1.41
C LEU A 84 5.34 13.48 2.72
N THR A 85 6.47 14.18 2.64
CA THR A 85 7.12 14.83 3.79
C THR A 85 7.02 16.35 3.67
N ALA A 86 6.55 17.00 4.71
CA ALA A 86 6.50 18.45 4.86
C ALA A 86 6.64 18.83 6.34
N GLY A 87 7.40 19.88 6.66
CA GLY A 87 7.57 20.31 8.05
C GLY A 87 8.30 19.32 8.95
N GLY A 88 9.16 18.47 8.37
CA GLY A 88 9.86 17.41 9.11
C GLY A 88 8.96 16.23 9.50
N GLU A 89 7.68 16.25 9.13
CA GLU A 89 6.76 15.13 9.31
C GLU A 89 6.47 14.47 7.96
N THR A 90 6.44 13.14 7.95
CA THR A 90 5.91 12.37 6.83
C THR A 90 4.47 11.98 7.13
N TYR A 91 3.56 12.30 6.21
CA TYR A 91 2.17 11.87 6.31
C TYR A 91 2.08 10.35 6.40
N GLY A 92 1.27 9.86 7.35
CA GLY A 92 1.12 8.43 7.58
C GLY A 92 -0.15 8.04 8.33
N PRO A 93 -0.26 6.77 8.74
CA PRO A 93 -1.45 6.21 9.39
C PRO A 93 -1.88 6.95 10.66
N THR A 94 -0.92 7.47 11.42
CA THR A 94 -1.14 8.15 12.71
C THR A 94 -1.23 9.67 12.59
N SER A 95 -1.12 10.22 11.37
CA SER A 95 -1.17 11.67 11.16
C SER A 95 -2.55 12.25 11.49
N ARG A 96 -2.56 13.52 11.94
CA ARG A 96 -3.79 14.26 12.20
C ARG A 96 -4.48 14.60 10.88
N VAL A 97 -5.70 14.10 10.69
CA VAL A 97 -6.48 14.29 9.47
C VAL A 97 -7.89 14.78 9.74
N THR A 98 -8.45 15.56 8.82
CA THR A 98 -9.85 15.97 8.77
C THR A 98 -10.42 15.76 7.37
N GLY A 99 -11.75 15.79 7.22
CA GLY A 99 -12.40 15.65 5.91
C GLY A 99 -12.14 14.30 5.21
N TYR A 100 -11.81 13.25 5.98
CA TYR A 100 -11.47 11.94 5.42
C TYR A 100 -12.65 11.31 4.68
N ARG A 101 -12.39 10.83 3.45
CA ARG A 101 -13.32 10.03 2.66
C ARG A 101 -12.55 9.05 1.79
N GLN A 102 -12.75 7.76 2.01
CA GLN A 102 -12.31 6.69 1.10
C GLN A 102 -13.51 6.16 0.31
N THR A 103 -13.36 5.99 -1.00
CA THR A 103 -14.44 5.61 -1.91
C THR A 103 -13.94 4.61 -2.93
N LEU A 104 -14.63 3.47 -3.04
CA LEU A 104 -14.45 2.51 -4.12
C LEU A 104 -15.37 2.88 -5.28
N LEU A 105 -14.79 3.33 -6.39
CA LEU A 105 -15.49 3.67 -7.63
C LEU A 105 -15.62 2.41 -8.49
N LEU A 106 -16.68 1.63 -8.25
CA LEU A 106 -16.88 0.30 -8.85
C LEU A 106 -16.81 0.28 -10.38
N ARG A 107 -17.36 1.30 -11.05
CA ARG A 107 -17.33 1.39 -12.52
C ARG A 107 -15.92 1.58 -13.09
N CYS A 108 -15.01 2.16 -12.30
CA CYS A 108 -13.65 2.46 -12.73
C CYS A 108 -12.60 1.51 -12.14
N GLY A 109 -12.98 0.64 -11.18
CA GLY A 109 -12.02 -0.20 -10.45
C GLY A 109 -11.00 0.62 -9.64
N LEU A 110 -11.39 1.81 -9.18
CA LEU A 110 -10.50 2.81 -8.58
C LEU A 110 -10.83 3.01 -7.10
N VAL A 111 -9.82 2.97 -6.24
CA VAL A 111 -9.94 3.41 -4.84
C VAL A 111 -9.44 4.84 -4.71
N ARG A 112 -10.32 5.76 -4.29
CA ARG A 112 -9.98 7.17 -4.05
C ARG A 112 -10.03 7.48 -2.56
N THR A 113 -8.96 8.01 -2.01
CA THR A 113 -8.88 8.51 -0.63
C THR A 113 -8.61 10.00 -0.64
N ALA A 114 -9.53 10.80 -0.09
CA ALA A 114 -9.39 12.25 0.03
C ALA A 114 -9.42 12.66 1.50
N LEU A 115 -8.58 13.62 1.89
CA LEU A 115 -8.48 14.14 3.25
C LEU A 115 -7.71 15.46 3.28
N THR A 116 -7.77 16.15 4.41
CA THR A 116 -6.80 17.17 4.77
C THR A 116 -5.87 16.64 5.86
N TRP A 117 -4.56 16.64 5.62
CA TRP A 117 -3.54 16.38 6.63
C TRP A 117 -3.11 17.69 7.29
N THR A 118 -2.86 17.67 8.60
CA THR A 118 -2.21 18.77 9.32
C THR A 118 -0.96 18.25 10.02
N ALA A 119 0.21 18.70 9.57
CA ALA A 119 1.49 18.35 10.16
C ALA A 119 1.66 18.93 11.58
N ALA A 120 2.66 18.45 12.32
CA ALA A 120 2.96 18.82 13.69
C ALA A 120 3.26 20.32 13.83
N ASP A 121 3.88 20.93 12.82
CA ASP A 121 4.16 22.36 12.73
C ASP A 121 2.95 23.21 12.32
N GLY A 122 1.78 22.60 12.11
CA GLY A 122 0.54 23.27 11.76
C GLY A 122 0.27 23.37 10.25
N ARG A 123 1.21 22.96 9.38
CA ARG A 123 0.99 22.99 7.92
C ARG A 123 -0.19 22.11 7.51
N ARG A 124 -1.14 22.71 6.81
CA ARG A 124 -2.35 22.04 6.31
C ARG A 124 -2.22 21.72 4.82
N THR A 125 -2.50 20.48 4.42
CA THR A 125 -2.36 20.03 3.04
C THR A 125 -3.55 19.14 2.67
N ASP A 126 -4.26 19.45 1.58
CA ASP A 126 -5.27 18.54 1.04
C ASP A 126 -4.60 17.48 0.18
N LEU A 127 -4.95 16.21 0.44
CA LEU A 127 -4.40 15.04 -0.23
C LEU A 127 -5.52 14.27 -0.92
N VAL A 128 -5.27 13.86 -2.17
CA VAL A 128 -6.09 12.88 -2.88
C VAL A 128 -5.19 11.78 -3.42
N TYR A 129 -5.36 10.58 -2.88
CA TYR A 129 -4.77 9.35 -3.38
C TYR A 129 -5.76 8.61 -4.26
N GLU A 130 -5.30 8.06 -5.36
CA GLU A 130 -6.06 7.24 -6.30
C GLU A 130 -5.23 6.02 -6.69
N VAL A 131 -5.76 4.81 -6.42
CA VAL A 131 -5.08 3.54 -6.66
C VAL A 131 -5.94 2.66 -7.55
N LEU A 132 -5.36 2.17 -8.65
CA LEU A 132 -6.02 1.27 -9.59
C LEU A 132 -5.07 0.16 -10.07
N ALA A 133 -5.64 -0.98 -10.43
CA ALA A 133 -5.00 -2.00 -11.25
C ALA A 133 -5.67 -1.99 -12.62
N ASP A 134 -4.91 -1.86 -13.70
CA ASP A 134 -5.46 -1.63 -15.03
C ASP A 134 -6.07 -2.93 -15.58
N ARG A 135 -7.33 -2.87 -16.00
CA ARG A 135 -8.03 -4.03 -16.57
C ARG A 135 -7.61 -4.33 -18.01
N ASN A 136 -7.06 -3.34 -18.72
CA ASN A 136 -6.60 -3.48 -20.11
C ASN A 136 -5.11 -3.88 -20.18
N ALA A 137 -4.36 -3.72 -19.09
CA ALA A 137 -2.97 -4.13 -18.97
C ALA A 137 -2.79 -4.96 -17.69
N PRO A 138 -2.80 -6.31 -17.75
CA PRO A 138 -2.83 -7.15 -16.55
C PRO A 138 -1.64 -6.90 -15.61
N HIS A 139 -0.46 -6.60 -16.16
CA HIS A 139 0.76 -6.26 -15.40
C HIS A 139 0.88 -4.76 -15.03
N GLY A 140 -0.11 -3.94 -15.40
CA GLY A 140 -0.13 -2.50 -15.17
C GLY A 140 -0.99 -2.13 -13.97
N ALA A 141 -0.45 -1.26 -13.12
CA ALA A 141 -1.18 -0.64 -12.02
C ALA A 141 -0.61 0.76 -11.77
N ALA A 142 -1.39 1.63 -11.13
CA ALA A 142 -1.00 3.00 -10.88
C ALA A 142 -1.47 3.50 -9.52
N VAL A 143 -0.66 4.38 -8.95
CA VAL A 143 -1.03 5.25 -7.84
C VAL A 143 -0.83 6.71 -8.27
N ARG A 144 -1.80 7.56 -7.97
CA ARG A 144 -1.72 9.01 -8.17
C ARG A 144 -1.91 9.72 -6.85
N LEU A 145 -1.02 10.67 -6.56
CA LEU A 145 -1.14 11.60 -5.44
C LEU A 145 -1.31 13.01 -5.97
N ARG A 146 -2.41 13.68 -5.59
CA ARG A 146 -2.59 15.12 -5.75
C ARG A 146 -2.39 15.80 -4.39
N ILE A 147 -1.58 16.86 -4.39
CA ILE A 147 -1.19 17.62 -3.21
C ILE A 147 -1.61 19.07 -3.42
N THR A 148 -2.44 19.60 -2.52
CA THR A 148 -2.79 21.03 -2.48
C THR A 148 -2.35 21.62 -1.15
N PRO A 149 -1.17 22.25 -1.08
CA PRO A 149 -0.67 22.86 0.15
C PRO A 149 -1.38 24.20 0.44
N HIS A 150 -1.71 24.45 1.71
CA HIS A 150 -2.19 25.76 2.20
C HIS A 150 -1.07 26.57 2.85
N TRP A 151 0.15 26.38 2.34
CA TRP A 151 1.40 26.94 2.87
C TRP A 151 2.43 27.03 1.75
N SER A 152 3.51 27.78 1.98
CA SER A 152 4.64 27.92 1.06
C SER A 152 5.91 27.27 1.62
N GLY A 153 6.73 26.70 0.73
CA GLY A 153 8.00 26.06 1.09
C GLY A 153 8.21 24.74 0.34
N THR A 154 9.08 23.90 0.88
CA THR A 154 9.46 22.62 0.27
C THR A 154 8.61 21.47 0.81
N ALA A 155 8.13 20.63 -0.11
CA ALA A 155 7.62 19.29 0.16
C ALA A 155 8.48 18.27 -0.59
N THR A 156 8.65 17.08 -0.01
CA THR A 156 9.30 15.95 -0.68
C THR A 156 8.29 14.84 -0.88
N VAL A 157 8.22 14.29 -2.09
CA VAL A 157 7.48 13.06 -2.37
C VAL A 157 8.48 11.96 -2.69
N THR A 158 8.41 10.86 -1.95
CA THR A 158 9.21 9.65 -2.19
C THR A 158 8.32 8.57 -2.73
N ASP A 159 8.59 8.07 -3.93
CA ASP A 159 8.01 6.82 -4.40
C ASP A 159 8.72 5.62 -3.74
N ARG A 160 7.95 4.61 -3.36
CA ARG A 160 8.52 3.45 -2.65
C ARG A 160 7.87 2.14 -3.06
N ILE A 161 8.73 1.20 -3.44
CA ILE A 161 8.43 -0.23 -3.42
C ILE A 161 8.84 -0.77 -2.05
N ASP A 162 7.85 -1.02 -1.18
CA ASP A 162 8.09 -1.36 0.23
C ASP A 162 8.20 -2.88 0.43
N GLY A 163 9.43 -3.37 0.54
CA GLY A 163 9.75 -4.77 0.78
C GLY A 163 9.22 -5.33 2.10
N ARG A 164 8.87 -4.48 3.09
CA ARG A 164 8.30 -4.96 4.37
C ARG A 164 6.94 -5.61 4.20
N ALA A 165 6.25 -5.35 3.09
CA ALA A 165 5.00 -6.02 2.73
C ALA A 165 5.19 -7.42 2.14
N ALA A 166 6.40 -7.72 1.65
CA ALA A 166 6.69 -8.98 0.97
C ALA A 166 6.53 -10.16 1.94
N ARG A 167 5.97 -11.26 1.45
CA ARG A 167 5.81 -12.50 2.21
C ARG A 167 6.17 -13.68 1.34
N ARG A 168 6.91 -14.61 1.93
CA ARG A 168 7.35 -15.88 1.32
C ARG A 168 8.19 -15.67 0.04
N MET A 169 9.02 -14.63 0.06
CA MET A 169 9.96 -14.28 -1.00
C MET A 169 11.07 -13.42 -0.43
N ALA A 170 12.23 -13.46 -1.08
CA ALA A 170 13.38 -12.63 -0.77
C ALA A 170 13.71 -11.70 -1.94
N GLN A 171 14.14 -10.48 -1.63
CA GLN A 171 14.70 -9.58 -2.64
C GLN A 171 16.04 -10.12 -3.13
N THR A 172 16.21 -10.22 -4.44
CA THR A 172 17.44 -10.70 -5.09
C THR A 172 18.17 -9.60 -5.84
N GLY A 173 17.56 -8.43 -6.00
CA GLY A 173 18.17 -7.28 -6.64
C GLY A 173 17.24 -6.08 -6.65
N GLY A 174 17.77 -4.93 -7.04
CA GLY A 174 16.98 -3.74 -7.30
C GLY A 174 17.86 -2.55 -7.65
N GLY A 175 17.24 -1.51 -8.17
CA GLY A 175 17.93 -0.28 -8.55
C GLY A 175 17.23 0.46 -9.68
N ALA A 176 17.86 1.53 -10.14
CA ALA A 176 17.42 2.24 -11.33
C ALA A 176 17.40 1.30 -12.54
N ARG A 177 16.35 1.39 -13.35
CA ARG A 177 16.21 0.58 -14.55
C ARG A 177 17.02 1.21 -15.69
N PRO A 178 18.02 0.51 -16.27
CA PRO A 178 18.80 1.02 -17.39
C PRO A 178 17.89 1.40 -18.57
N GLY A 179 18.12 2.57 -19.17
CA GLY A 179 17.35 3.07 -20.31
C GLY A 179 15.94 3.60 -19.97
N ALA A 180 15.56 3.68 -18.69
CA ALA A 180 14.26 4.21 -18.26
C ALA A 180 14.45 5.22 -17.11
N PRO A 181 14.69 6.52 -17.41
CA PRO A 181 14.88 7.55 -16.40
C PRO A 181 13.72 7.61 -15.40
N GLY A 182 14.04 7.68 -14.11
CA GLY A 182 13.03 7.71 -13.03
C GLY A 182 12.32 6.38 -12.78
N ALA A 183 12.64 5.30 -13.51
CA ALA A 183 12.10 3.98 -13.24
C ALA A 183 13.04 3.18 -12.32
N MET A 184 12.44 2.47 -11.38
CA MET A 184 13.14 1.48 -10.56
C MET A 184 12.63 0.07 -10.87
N ALA A 185 13.52 -0.91 -10.75
CA ALA A 185 13.19 -2.32 -10.78
C ALA A 185 13.55 -2.94 -9.43
N VAL A 186 12.75 -3.88 -8.97
CA VAL A 186 13.08 -4.71 -7.82
C VAL A 186 12.82 -6.17 -8.18
N ALA A 187 13.83 -7.01 -7.99
CA ALA A 187 13.81 -8.43 -8.32
C ALA A 187 13.61 -9.24 -7.04
N PHE A 188 12.79 -10.29 -7.14
CA PHE A 188 12.49 -11.18 -6.03
C PHE A 188 12.52 -12.63 -6.47
N ARG A 189 12.78 -13.51 -5.51
CA ARG A 189 12.62 -14.95 -5.65
C ARG A 189 11.72 -15.45 -4.54
N THR A 190 10.70 -16.23 -4.91
CA THR A 190 9.83 -16.91 -3.93
C THR A 190 10.63 -17.93 -3.13
N ASP A 191 10.27 -18.10 -1.87
CA ASP A 191 10.84 -19.15 -1.04
C ASP A 191 10.52 -20.50 -1.71
N GLY A 192 11.56 -21.27 -2.03
CA GLY A 192 11.51 -22.36 -3.01
C GLY A 192 10.39 -23.36 -2.78
N THR A 193 9.84 -23.91 -3.86
CA THR A 193 8.78 -24.92 -3.84
C THR A 193 9.26 -26.27 -3.34
#